data_AF-A0AAU6IR13-F1
#
_entry.id   AF-A0AAU6IR13-F1
#
_cell.length_a   1.000
_cell.length_b   1.000
_cell.length_c   1.000
_cell.angle_alpha   90.00
_cell.angle_beta   90.00
_cell.angle_gamma   90.00
#
_symmetry.space_group_name_H-M   'P 1'
#
loop_
_entity.id
_entity.type
_entity.pdbx_description
1 polymer ?
#
loop_
_entity_poly.entity_id
_entity_poly.type
_entity_poly.pdbx_seq_one_letter_code
_entity_poly.pdbx_strand_id
1 'polypeptide(L)'
;MSLLYAVEAGELNSARLACDCLAHRFGNAADRPDRARVYDTDLTDVEWQRIRPLLPVPGWLEGRGGRPEGYCHRVMLDAVFYVVDGGIKWQCDAGRLPALGPGLRLLPPLAGDRTAHGVP
;
A
#
# COMPACT_ATOMS: atom_id res chain seq x y z
N MET A 1 20.07 -33.54 -31.13
CA MET A 1 18.90 -33.63 -30.23
C MET A 1 18.37 -32.22 -30.03
N SER A 2 17.24 -31.92 -30.66
CA SER A 2 16.61 -30.60 -30.70
C SER A 2 16.15 -30.15 -29.32
N LEU A 3 16.45 -28.88 -29.00
CA LEU A 3 15.83 -28.15 -27.90
C LEU A 3 14.41 -27.79 -28.31
N LEU A 4 13.41 -28.41 -27.67
CA LEU A 4 12.04 -27.94 -27.71
C LEU A 4 11.74 -27.14 -26.45
N TYR A 5 11.46 -25.88 -26.70
CA TYR A 5 10.93 -24.85 -25.82
C TYR A 5 9.64 -25.31 -25.13
N ALA A 6 9.53 -25.05 -23.83
CA ALA A 6 8.25 -24.82 -23.17
C ALA A 6 8.53 -23.83 -22.03
N VAL A 7 8.36 -22.54 -22.30
CA VAL A 7 8.19 -21.56 -21.22
C VAL A 7 6.80 -21.83 -20.67
N GLU A 8 6.72 -22.41 -19.47
CA GLU A 8 5.46 -22.71 -18.80
C GLU A 8 4.69 -21.41 -18.51
N ALA A 9 3.69 -21.13 -19.34
CA ALA A 9 2.72 -20.06 -19.15
C ALA A 9 1.61 -20.44 -18.14
N GLY A 10 1.88 -21.36 -17.20
CA GLY A 10 0.88 -21.96 -16.32
C GLY A 10 0.68 -21.24 -14.98
N GLU A 11 1.76 -20.78 -14.34
CA GLU A 11 1.68 -20.18 -12.99
C GLU A 11 1.33 -18.68 -13.04
N LEU A 12 1.89 -17.95 -14.01
CA LEU A 12 1.64 -16.51 -14.19
C LEU A 12 0.18 -16.17 -14.56
N ASN A 13 -0.56 -17.15 -15.08
CA ASN A 13 -1.96 -16.98 -15.50
C ASN A 13 -2.93 -17.30 -14.36
N SER A 14 -2.56 -18.19 -13.44
CA SER A 14 -3.37 -18.59 -12.28
C SER A 14 -3.40 -17.50 -11.19
N ALA A 15 -2.28 -16.84 -10.93
CA ALA A 15 -2.21 -15.68 -10.03
C ALA A 15 -3.05 -14.49 -10.52
N ARG A 16 -3.12 -14.28 -11.85
CA ARG A 16 -4.01 -13.28 -12.46
C ARG A 16 -5.50 -13.63 -12.37
N LEU A 17 -5.84 -14.90 -12.23
CA LEU A 17 -7.23 -15.38 -12.08
C LEU A 17 -7.68 -15.46 -10.61
N ALA A 18 -6.75 -15.46 -9.64
CA ALA A 18 -7.07 -15.51 -8.22
C ALA A 18 -7.65 -14.20 -7.68
N CYS A 19 -7.35 -13.06 -8.30
CA CYS A 19 -7.86 -11.75 -7.89
C CYS A 19 -8.09 -10.80 -9.06
N ASP A 20 -9.34 -10.39 -9.25
CA ASP A 20 -9.85 -9.50 -10.31
C ASP A 20 -9.72 -7.99 -10.00
N CYS A 21 -8.82 -7.60 -9.09
CA CYS A 21 -8.60 -6.20 -8.72
C CYS A 21 -7.80 -5.44 -9.79
N LEU A 22 -7.88 -4.11 -9.79
CA LEU A 22 -7.20 -3.27 -10.78
C LEU A 22 -5.68 -3.46 -10.76
N ALA A 23 -5.06 -3.53 -9.58
CA ALA A 23 -3.62 -3.73 -9.46
C ALA A 23 -3.12 -5.03 -10.13
N HIS A 24 -3.84 -6.15 -10.00
CA HIS A 24 -3.48 -7.41 -10.68
C HIS A 24 -3.83 -7.38 -12.17
N ARG A 25 -5.00 -6.81 -12.54
CA ARG A 25 -5.41 -6.68 -13.95
C ARG A 25 -4.40 -5.89 -14.78
N PHE A 26 -3.82 -4.83 -14.23
CA PHE A 26 -2.81 -4.02 -14.88
C PHE A 26 -1.36 -4.47 -14.58
N GLY A 27 -1.17 -5.53 -13.78
CA GLY A 27 0.14 -6.10 -13.47
C GLY A 27 0.99 -5.28 -12.48
N ASN A 28 0.41 -4.28 -11.82
CA ASN A 28 1.11 -3.41 -10.87
C ASN A 28 1.52 -4.12 -9.57
N ALA A 29 0.81 -5.19 -9.20
CA ALA A 29 1.06 -5.97 -7.97
C ALA A 29 1.77 -7.31 -8.22
N ALA A 30 2.38 -7.50 -9.39
CA ALA A 30 2.98 -8.77 -9.81
C ALA A 30 4.24 -9.17 -9.01
N ASP A 31 4.85 -8.24 -8.28
CA ASP A 31 6.02 -8.47 -7.43
C ASP A 31 5.67 -9.01 -6.04
N ARG A 32 4.36 -9.11 -5.72
CA ARG A 32 3.87 -9.51 -4.40
C ARG A 32 3.29 -10.92 -4.43
N PRO A 33 3.44 -11.69 -3.34
CA PRO A 33 2.85 -13.01 -3.25
C PRO A 33 1.32 -12.95 -3.29
N ASP A 34 0.71 -14.02 -3.79
CA ASP A 34 -0.74 -14.18 -3.78
C ASP A 34 -1.30 -14.12 -2.37
N ARG A 35 -2.50 -13.54 -2.26
CA ARG A 35 -3.19 -13.39 -0.98
C ARG A 35 -3.64 -14.75 -0.45
N ALA A 36 -3.17 -15.11 0.74
CA ALA A 36 -3.78 -16.14 1.58
C ALA A 36 -4.67 -15.49 2.65
N ARG A 37 -5.79 -16.14 2.99
CA ARG A 37 -6.59 -15.74 4.17
C ARG A 37 -5.89 -16.22 5.43
N VAL A 38 -5.72 -15.32 6.38
CA VAL A 38 -5.07 -15.58 7.66
C VAL A 38 -6.02 -15.29 8.82
N TYR A 39 -6.91 -14.32 8.68
CA TYR A 39 -7.83 -13.88 9.72
C TYR A 39 -9.29 -14.13 9.35
N ASP A 40 -10.15 -14.33 10.34
CA ASP A 40 -11.60 -14.47 10.14
C ASP A 40 -12.23 -13.17 9.59
N THR A 41 -11.55 -12.03 9.75
CA THR A 41 -11.94 -10.72 9.21
C THR A 41 -11.62 -10.55 7.72
N ASP A 42 -10.90 -11.50 7.12
CA ASP A 42 -10.48 -11.39 5.72
C ASP A 42 -11.68 -11.59 4.77
N LEU A 43 -11.77 -10.74 3.74
CA LEU A 43 -12.90 -10.64 2.81
C LEU A 43 -13.13 -11.86 1.96
N THR A 44 -14.25 -12.57 2.08
CA THR A 44 -14.62 -13.73 1.23
C THR A 44 -14.67 -13.35 -0.26
N ASP A 45 -14.56 -14.33 -1.17
CA ASP A 45 -14.66 -14.03 -2.61
C ASP A 45 -16.04 -13.45 -2.95
N VAL A 46 -17.08 -13.94 -2.28
CA VAL A 46 -18.46 -13.45 -2.44
C VAL A 46 -18.60 -12.00 -1.97
N GLU A 47 -18.06 -11.67 -0.80
CA GLU A 47 -18.09 -10.29 -0.28
C GLU A 47 -17.25 -9.35 -1.16
N TRP A 48 -16.10 -9.81 -1.63
CA TRP A 48 -15.28 -9.04 -2.54
C TRP A 48 -16.02 -8.67 -3.82
N GLN A 49 -16.76 -9.60 -4.43
CA GLN A 49 -17.54 -9.29 -5.63
C GLN A 49 -18.59 -8.19 -5.39
N ARG A 50 -19.08 -8.04 -4.16
CA ARG A 50 -20.01 -6.97 -3.78
C ARG A 50 -19.33 -5.64 -3.51
N ILE A 51 -18.13 -5.65 -2.90
CA ILE A 51 -17.41 -4.43 -2.50
C ILE A 51 -16.60 -3.84 -3.65
N ARG A 52 -15.98 -4.68 -4.48
CA ARG A 52 -15.16 -4.26 -5.62
C ARG A 52 -15.79 -3.14 -6.48
N PRO A 53 -17.06 -3.21 -6.92
CA PRO A 53 -17.65 -2.15 -7.75
C PRO A 53 -17.86 -0.82 -7.00
N LEU A 54 -17.78 -0.81 -5.67
CA LEU A 54 -17.90 0.40 -4.86
C LEU A 54 -16.57 1.11 -4.65
N LEU A 55 -15.44 0.46 -4.97
CA LEU A 55 -14.13 1.08 -4.84
C LEU A 55 -13.96 2.19 -5.89
N PRO A 56 -13.43 3.37 -5.50
CA PRO A 56 -13.21 4.45 -6.43
C PRO A 56 -12.18 4.02 -7.50
N VAL A 57 -12.34 4.57 -8.70
CA VAL A 57 -11.33 4.41 -9.75
C VAL A 57 -10.07 5.15 -9.29
N PRO A 58 -8.90 4.51 -9.27
CA PRO A 58 -7.70 5.15 -8.78
C PRO A 58 -7.20 6.21 -9.78
N GLY A 59 -6.72 7.34 -9.27
CA GLY A 59 -6.37 8.52 -10.08
C GLY A 59 -5.31 8.28 -11.17
N TRP A 60 -4.43 7.28 -10.98
CA TRP A 60 -3.44 6.88 -12.00
C TRP A 60 -4.11 6.25 -13.23
N LEU A 61 -5.27 5.61 -13.07
CA LEU A 61 -6.05 5.04 -14.17
C LEU A 61 -6.88 6.12 -14.90
N GLU A 62 -7.24 7.20 -14.20
CA GLU A 62 -7.96 8.34 -14.76
C GLU A 62 -7.05 9.34 -15.52
N GLY A 63 -5.77 9.03 -15.69
CA GLY A 63 -4.82 9.90 -16.37
C GLY A 63 -4.42 11.14 -15.56
N ARG A 64 -4.74 11.20 -14.25
CA ARG A 64 -4.30 12.29 -13.36
C ARG A 64 -2.83 12.17 -12.93
N GLY A 65 -2.12 11.16 -13.44
CA GLY A 65 -0.74 10.84 -13.08
C GLY A 65 -0.62 10.12 -11.74
N GLY A 66 0.61 9.95 -11.27
CA GLY A 66 0.92 9.26 -10.00
C GLY A 66 1.44 7.84 -10.17
N ARG A 67 1.97 7.27 -9.08
CA ARG A 67 2.49 5.91 -9.05
C ARG A 67 1.32 4.91 -9.06
N PRO A 68 1.32 3.90 -9.95
CA PRO A 68 0.33 2.84 -9.92
C PRO A 68 0.32 2.10 -8.58
N GLU A 69 -0.86 1.64 -8.16
CA GLU A 69 -1.03 0.90 -6.91
C GLU A 69 -0.30 -0.44 -6.98
N GLY A 70 0.72 -0.62 -6.14
CA GLY A 70 1.49 -1.87 -6.09
C GLY A 70 0.85 -2.96 -5.23
N TYR A 71 -0.21 -2.67 -4.48
CA TYR A 71 -0.85 -3.65 -3.59
C TYR A 71 -2.21 -4.10 -4.15
N CYS A 72 -2.55 -5.36 -3.88
CA CYS A 72 -3.88 -5.88 -4.11
C CYS A 72 -4.93 -5.13 -3.28
N HIS A 73 -6.04 -4.73 -3.91
CA HIS A 73 -7.16 -4.06 -3.20
C HIS A 73 -7.76 -4.94 -2.10
N ARG A 74 -7.86 -6.25 -2.33
CA ARG A 74 -8.36 -7.18 -1.30
C ARG A 74 -7.47 -7.17 -0.06
N VAL A 75 -6.15 -7.26 -0.25
CA VAL A 75 -5.17 -7.22 0.85
C VAL A 75 -5.26 -5.90 1.62
N MET A 76 -5.45 -4.77 0.93
CA MET A 76 -5.65 -3.48 1.59
C MET A 76 -6.93 -3.45 2.43
N LEU A 77 -8.04 -4.00 1.93
CA LEU A 77 -9.30 -4.05 2.67
C LEU A 77 -9.25 -5.04 3.85
N ASP A 78 -8.62 -6.20 3.69
CA ASP A 78 -8.41 -7.15 4.78
C ASP A 78 -7.66 -6.48 5.93
N ALA A 79 -6.59 -5.75 5.62
CA ALA A 79 -5.83 -5.00 6.62
C ALA A 79 -6.70 -3.94 7.32
N VAL A 80 -7.57 -3.24 6.58
CA VAL A 80 -8.52 -2.28 7.16
C VAL A 80 -9.51 -2.99 8.07
N PHE A 81 -10.10 -4.11 7.65
CA PHE A 81 -11.09 -4.84 8.44
C PHE A 81 -10.49 -5.48 9.67
N TYR A 82 -9.29 -6.05 9.56
CA TYR A 82 -8.53 -6.52 10.71
C TYR A 82 -8.33 -5.40 11.75
N VAL A 83 -7.90 -4.21 11.31
CA VAL A 83 -7.68 -3.05 12.18
C VAL A 83 -8.98 -2.53 12.79
N VAL A 84 -10.07 -2.51 12.03
CA VAL A 84 -11.39 -2.03 12.49
C VAL A 84 -12.02 -3.00 13.48
N ASP A 85 -11.94 -4.30 13.23
CA ASP A 85 -12.50 -5.36 14.10
C ASP A 85 -11.72 -5.50 15.42
N GLY A 86 -10.39 -5.58 15.34
CA GLY A 86 -9.53 -5.64 16.53
C GLY A 86 -9.47 -4.33 17.31
N GLY A 87 -9.99 -3.25 16.72
CA GLY A 87 -9.87 -1.90 17.22
C GLY A 87 -8.47 -1.33 17.01
N ILE A 88 -8.45 -0.04 16.67
CA ILE A 88 -7.24 0.75 16.71
C ILE A 88 -6.86 1.00 18.18
N LYS A 89 -5.93 0.21 18.72
CA LYS A 89 -5.10 0.64 19.86
C LYS A 89 -3.81 1.23 19.32
N TRP A 90 -3.91 2.33 18.56
CA TRP A 90 -2.80 3.30 18.61
C TRP A 90 -2.73 3.67 20.08
N GLN A 91 -1.57 3.52 20.71
CA GLN A 91 -1.39 3.95 22.09
C GLN A 91 -1.80 5.41 22.22
N CYS A 92 -3.02 5.65 22.69
CA CYS A 92 -3.54 6.98 22.89
C CYS A 92 -3.57 7.21 24.38
N ASP A 93 -2.47 7.76 24.88
CA ASP A 93 -2.57 8.75 25.94
C ASP A 93 -1.52 9.85 25.74
N ALA A 94 -1.80 10.77 24.79
CA ALA A 94 -1.19 12.10 24.82
C ALA A 94 -1.66 12.93 26.04
N GLY A 95 -2.68 12.46 26.77
CA GLY A 95 -3.15 13.04 28.03
C GLY A 95 -2.47 12.46 29.27
N ARG A 96 -1.73 11.34 29.16
CA ARG A 96 -0.75 10.88 30.16
C ARG A 96 0.68 11.26 29.81
N LEU A 97 0.90 11.87 28.64
CA LEU A 97 2.10 12.69 28.45
C LEU A 97 1.98 13.86 29.45
N PRO A 98 2.83 13.92 30.50
CA PRO A 98 2.87 15.10 31.34
C PRO A 98 3.09 16.28 30.40
N ALA A 99 2.35 17.38 30.63
CA ALA A 99 2.50 18.61 29.89
C ALA A 99 4.00 18.84 29.68
N LEU A 100 4.45 18.74 28.43
CA LEU A 100 5.81 19.14 28.09
C LEU A 100 5.86 20.61 28.50
N GLY A 101 6.53 20.85 29.61
CA GLY A 101 6.84 22.21 30.06
C GLY A 101 7.55 22.97 28.94
N PRO A 102 7.76 24.28 29.09
CA PRO A 102 8.35 25.12 28.06
C PRO A 102 9.79 24.67 27.79
N GLY A 103 9.96 23.73 26.86
CA GLY A 103 11.21 23.00 26.68
C GLY A 103 11.34 22.26 25.35
N LEU A 104 10.32 22.26 24.51
CA LEU A 104 10.51 21.98 23.08
C LEU A 104 11.25 23.18 22.47
N ARG A 105 12.59 23.12 22.53
CA ARG A 105 13.42 23.91 21.64
C ARG A 105 13.03 23.52 20.21
N LEU A 106 12.29 24.42 19.54
CA LEU A 106 12.25 24.46 18.09
C LEU A 106 13.68 24.28 17.59
N LEU A 107 13.91 23.27 16.76
CA LEU A 107 15.17 23.12 16.04
C LEU A 107 15.42 24.47 15.35
N PRO A 108 16.59 25.13 15.56
CA PRO A 108 16.83 26.38 14.86
C PRO A 108 16.82 26.11 13.35
N PRO A 109 16.35 27.06 12.53
CA PRO A 109 16.36 26.90 11.08
C PRO A 109 17.80 26.67 10.62
N LEU A 110 17.99 25.76 9.65
CA LEU A 110 19.29 25.52 9.02
C LEU A 110 19.79 26.84 8.43
N ALA A 111 20.79 27.43 9.09
CA ALA A 111 21.50 28.58 8.55
C ALA A 111 22.28 28.11 7.33
N GLY A 112 21.84 28.53 6.14
CA GLY A 112 22.61 28.37 4.91
C GLY A 112 23.81 29.29 4.95
N ASP A 113 24.97 28.73 5.24
CA ASP A 113 26.29 29.35 5.12
C ASP A 113 26.81 29.19 3.69
N ARG A 114 26.36 30.08 2.80
CA ARG A 114 27.04 30.35 1.53
C ARG A 114 27.55 31.78 1.54
N THR A 115 28.52 32.07 2.40
CA THR A 115 29.33 33.29 2.29
C THR A 115 30.26 33.17 1.11
N ALA A 116 30.03 34.03 0.11
CA ALA A 116 30.95 34.33 -0.96
C ALA A 116 32.30 34.78 -0.38
N HIS A 117 33.39 34.11 -0.76
CA HIS A 117 34.73 34.66 -0.62
C HIS A 117 34.96 35.65 -1.76
N GLY A 118 35.05 36.93 -1.40
CA GLY A 118 35.49 38.01 -2.29
C GLY A 118 37.01 38.08 -2.38
N VAL A 119 37.44 38.29 -3.63
CA VAL A 119 38.71 38.78 -4.21
C VAL A 119 39.38 39.86 -3.33
N PRO A 120 40.73 39.89 -3.24
CA PRO A 120 41.55 40.67 -4.18
C PRO A 120 42.31 39.82 -5.22
#